data_AF-A0A4Q1CBU1-F1
#
_entry.id   AF-A0A4Q1CBU1-F1
#
_cell.length_a   1.000
_cell.length_b   1.000
_cell.length_c   1.000
_cell.angle_alpha   90.00
_cell.angle_beta   90.00
_cell.angle_gamma   90.00
#
_symmetry.space_group_name_H-M   'P 1'
#
loop_
_entity.id
_entity.type
_entity.pdbx_description
1 polymer ?
#
loop_
_entity_poly.entity_id
_entity_poly.type
_entity_poly.pdbx_seq_one_letter_code
_entity_poly.pdbx_strand_id
1 'polypeptide(L)' 'MKVAAKRKSSEYRQGESPAVLVKENGVAAYLVEAKSYEAMTKRLRLLEGLAQGEKAIAEGRVVSHSRAKKRMARWLK' A
#
# COMPACT_ATOMS: atom_id res chain seq x y z
N MET A 1 12.82 23.68 -24.25
CA MET A 1 13.63 22.66 -23.54
C MET A 1 12.84 21.36 -23.45
N LYS A 2 13.31 20.30 -24.12
CA LYS A 2 12.68 18.97 -24.07
C LYS A 2 13.37 18.15 -22.99
N VAL A 3 12.76 18.00 -21.82
CA VAL A 3 13.21 17.02 -20.82
C VAL A 3 12.77 15.65 -21.31
N ALA A 4 13.64 14.98 -22.06
CA ALA A 4 13.35 13.68 -22.66
C ALA A 4 13.80 12.54 -21.73
N ALA A 5 13.03 12.29 -20.67
CA ALA A 5 12.96 10.95 -20.08
C ALA A 5 11.75 10.24 -20.70
N LYS A 6 11.87 9.85 -21.98
CA LYS A 6 10.83 9.10 -22.68
C LYS A 6 11.21 7.62 -22.66
N ARG A 7 11.12 6.98 -21.50
CA ARG A 7 11.14 5.51 -21.44
C ARG A 7 9.72 4.99 -21.61
N LYS A 8 9.54 4.03 -22.51
CA LYS A 8 8.27 3.30 -22.60
C LYS A 8 8.10 2.46 -21.33
N SER A 9 6.87 2.28 -20.87
CA SER A 9 6.55 1.39 -19.72
C SER A 9 7.13 -0.03 -19.89
N SER A 10 7.29 -0.48 -21.14
CA SER A 10 7.90 -1.76 -21.51
C SER A 10 9.38 -1.91 -21.15
N GLU A 11 10.08 -0.82 -20.86
CA GLU A 11 11.52 -0.82 -20.51
C GLU A 11 11.77 -0.93 -19.01
N TYR A 12 10.71 -0.81 -18.20
CA TYR A 12 10.80 -0.87 -16.75
C TYR A 12 10.75 -2.33 -16.29
N ARG A 13 11.86 -2.85 -15.78
CA ARG A 13 11.96 -4.28 -15.40
C ARG A 13 11.67 -4.49 -13.93
N GLN A 14 11.10 -5.65 -13.62
CA GLN A 14 10.81 -6.08 -12.27
C GLN A 14 12.10 -6.09 -11.43
N GLY A 15 12.11 -5.33 -10.33
CA GLY A 15 13.28 -5.22 -9.42
C GLY A 15 14.22 -4.04 -9.71
N GLU A 16 14.01 -3.24 -10.76
CA GLU A 16 14.74 -1.98 -10.96
C GLU A 16 14.28 -0.90 -9.94
N SER A 17 15.22 -0.06 -9.49
CA SER A 17 14.91 1.04 -8.55
C SER A 17 14.00 2.10 -9.19
N PRO A 18 13.03 2.67 -8.43
CA PRO A 18 12.11 3.72 -8.88
C PRO A 18 12.81 4.82 -9.70
N ALA A 19 12.34 5.10 -10.90
CA ALA A 19 12.85 6.23 -11.67
C ALA A 19 12.23 7.53 -11.14
N VAL A 20 13.03 8.57 -11.02
CA VAL A 20 12.60 9.83 -10.41
C VAL A 20 12.51 10.91 -11.50
N LEU A 21 11.36 11.57 -11.58
CA LEU A 21 11.18 12.77 -12.38
C LEU A 21 11.43 13.99 -11.49
N VAL A 22 12.49 14.74 -11.79
CA VAL A 22 12.92 15.92 -11.04
C VAL A 22 12.55 17.20 -11.82
N LYS A 23 12.03 18.21 -11.12
CA LYS A 23 11.80 19.59 -11.61
C LYS A 23 12.77 20.54 -10.90
N GLU A 24 12.85 21.78 -11.36
CA GLU A 24 13.78 22.81 -10.85
C GLU A 24 13.76 23.00 -9.32
N ASN A 25 12.65 22.66 -8.66
CA ASN A 25 12.43 22.82 -7.23
C ASN A 25 12.19 21.50 -6.46
N GLY A 26 12.57 20.36 -7.02
CA GLY A 26 12.54 19.07 -6.31
C GLY A 26 11.95 17.91 -7.11
N VAL A 27 11.63 16.81 -6.41
CA VAL A 27 11.04 15.64 -7.04
C VAL A 27 9.58 15.92 -7.42
N ALA A 28 9.26 15.74 -8.69
CA ALA A 28 7.91 15.91 -9.20
C ALA A 28 7.10 14.62 -9.20
N ALA A 29 7.74 13.47 -9.47
CA ALA A 29 7.07 12.16 -9.46
C ALA A 29 8.07 11.00 -9.40
N TYR A 30 7.57 9.83 -8.95
CA TYR A 30 8.26 8.55 -9.05
C TYR A 30 7.55 7.68 -10.08
N LEU A 31 8.29 7.14 -11.04
CA LEU A 31 7.82 6.12 -11.96
C LEU A 31 8.23 4.75 -11.43
N VAL A 32 7.23 3.88 -11.27
CA VAL A 32 7.40 2.50 -10.81
C VAL A 32 6.59 1.58 -11.71
N GLU A 33 7.01 0.32 -11.82
CA GLU A 33 6.23 -0.71 -12.50
C GLU A 33 4.86 -0.89 -11.81
N ALA A 34 3.78 -1.01 -12.58
CA ALA A 34 2.44 -1.19 -12.05
C ALA A 34 2.32 -2.39 -11.10
N LYS A 35 2.87 -3.55 -11.48
CA LYS A 35 2.85 -4.77 -10.65
C LYS A 35 3.58 -4.57 -9.32
N SER A 36 4.73 -3.91 -9.35
CA SER A 36 5.52 -3.60 -8.15
C SER A 36 4.78 -2.61 -7.24
N TYR A 37 4.13 -1.59 -7.82
CA TYR A 37 3.26 -0.67 -7.08
C TYR A 37 2.09 -1.40 -6.41
N GLU A 38 1.37 -2.25 -7.15
CA GLU A 38 0.25 -3.03 -6.60
C GLU A 38 0.68 -3.94 -5.45
N ALA A 39 1.83 -4.60 -5.59
CA ALA A 39 2.40 -5.44 -4.53
C ALA A 39 2.72 -4.62 -3.27
N MET A 40 3.33 -3.44 -3.44
CA MET A 40 3.63 -2.52 -2.34
C MET A 40 2.35 -2.03 -1.68
N THR A 41 1.36 -1.57 -2.45
CA THR A 41 0.06 -1.10 -1.91
C THR A 41 -0.68 -2.20 -1.17
N LYS A 42 -0.66 -3.44 -1.67
CA LYS A 42 -1.26 -4.59 -0.98
C LYS A 42 -0.57 -4.85 0.36
N ARG A 43 0.76 -4.77 0.41
CA ARG A 43 1.53 -4.92 1.66
C ARG A 43 1.23 -3.79 2.65
N LEU A 44 1.17 -2.54 2.18
CA LEU A 44 0.84 -1.39 3.04
C LEU A 44 -0.55 -1.53 3.67
N ARG A 45 -1.57 -1.91 2.89
CA ARG A 45 -2.92 -2.16 3.41
C ARG A 45 -2.95 -3.24 4.48
N LEU A 46 -2.17 -4.31 4.31
CA LEU A 46 -2.05 -5.36 5.31
C LEU A 46 -1.43 -4.82 6.61
N LEU A 47 -0.32 -4.07 6.50
CA LEU A 47 0.36 -3.49 7.66
C LEU A 47 -0.51 -2.46 8.38
N GLU A 48 -1.29 -1.66 7.67
CA GLU A 48 -2.26 -0.74 8.26
C GLU A 48 -3.33 -1.50 9.06
N GLY A 49 -3.87 -2.58 8.51
CA GLY A 49 -4.84 -3.44 9.21
C GLY A 49 -4.26 -4.06 10.48
N LEU A 50 -3.00 -4.52 10.42
CA LEU A 50 -2.28 -5.07 11.59
C LEU A 50 -2.06 -3.99 12.65
N ALA A 51 -1.52 -2.83 12.27
CA ALA A 51 -1.28 -1.72 13.19
C ALA A 51 -2.57 -1.23 13.85
N GLN A 52 -3.69 -1.18 13.11
CA GLN A 52 -5.00 -0.86 13.67
C GLN A 52 -5.47 -1.92 14.67
N GLY A 53 -5.24 -3.20 14.39
CA GLY A 53 -5.54 -4.31 15.30
C GLY A 53 -4.70 -4.24 16.59
N GLU A 54 -3.39 -4.04 16.46
CA GLU A 54 -2.47 -3.87 17.60
C GLU A 54 -2.88 -2.68 18.47
N LYS A 55 -3.20 -1.55 17.84
CA LYS A 55 -3.71 -0.37 18.55
C LYS A 55 -5.02 -0.66 19.28
N ALA A 56 -5.95 -1.38 18.65
CA ALA A 56 -7.22 -1.75 19.28
C ALA A 56 -7.01 -2.64 20.51
N ILE A 57 -6.02 -3.53 20.49
CA ILE A 57 -5.63 -4.35 21.65
C ILE A 57 -5.07 -3.45 22.76
N ALA A 58 -4.11 -2.58 22.43
CA ALA A 58 -3.47 -1.68 23.39
C ALA A 58 -4.48 -0.74 24.08
N GLU A 59 -5.49 -0.28 23.35
CA GLU A 59 -6.55 0.60 23.86
C GLU A 59 -7.73 -0.17 24.49
N GLY A 60 -7.67 -1.49 24.59
CA GLY A 60 -8.76 -2.32 25.14
C GLY A 60 -10.04 -2.33 24.29
N ARG A 61 -9.99 -1.88 23.04
CA ARG A 61 -11.11 -1.90 22.07
C ARG A 61 -11.31 -3.28 21.45
N VAL A 62 -11.37 -4.30 22.30
CA VAL A 62 -11.52 -5.72 21.92
C VAL A 62 -12.79 -6.29 22.52
N VAL A 63 -13.27 -7.40 21.96
CA VAL A 63 -14.41 -8.16 22.50
C VAL A 63 -14.04 -9.63 22.64
N SER A 64 -14.69 -10.33 23.56
CA SER A 64 -14.53 -11.79 23.67
C SER A 64 -14.98 -12.49 22.38
N HIS A 65 -14.41 -13.67 22.14
CA HIS A 65 -14.76 -14.50 20.98
C HIS A 65 -16.27 -14.80 20.91
N SER A 66 -16.91 -15.07 22.04
CA SER A 66 -18.36 -15.32 22.11
C SER A 66 -19.19 -14.10 21.69
N ARG A 67 -18.80 -12.89 22.14
CA ARG A 67 -19.45 -11.64 21.73
C ARG A 67 -19.20 -11.35 20.24
N ALA A 68 -18.01 -11.63 19.73
CA ALA A 68 -17.70 -11.48 18.31
C ALA A 68 -18.58 -12.37 17.43
N LYS A 69 -18.69 -13.68 17.73
CA LYS A 69 -19.58 -14.61 17.01
C LYS A 69 -21.03 -14.13 16.98
N LYS A 70 -21.55 -13.66 18.12
CA LYS A 70 -22.91 -13.12 18.20
C LYS A 70 -23.10 -11.88 17.32
N ARG A 71 -22.13 -10.96 17.31
CA ARG A 71 -22.16 -9.75 16.46
C ARG A 71 -22.09 -10.07 14.98
N MET A 72 -21.32 -11.10 14.60
CA MET A 72 -21.06 -11.44 13.20
C MET A 72 -22.02 -12.48 12.61
N ALA A 73 -22.95 -13.02 13.41
CA ALA A 73 -23.86 -14.10 13.03
C ALA A 73 -24.70 -13.80 11.77
N ARG A 74 -24.94 -12.53 11.44
CA ARG A 74 -25.68 -12.13 10.23
C ARG A 74 -24.88 -12.30 8.94
N TRP A 75 -23.54 -12.23 9.02
CA TRP A 75 -22.65 -12.25 7.86
C TRP A 75 -21.84 -13.54 7.72
N LEU A 76 -21.70 -14.32 8.79
CA LEU A 76 -20.91 -15.56 8.83
C LEU A 76 -21.78 -16.83 8.80
N LYS A 77 -22.89 -16.82 8.05
CA LYS A 77 -23.70 -18.03 7.82
C LYS A 77 -22.99 -18.99 6.88
#